data_AF-A0A6G9AUY3-F1
#
_entry.id   AF-A0A6G9AUY3-F1
#
_cell.length_a   1.000
_cell.length_b   1.000
_cell.length_c   1.000
_cell.angle_alpha   90.00
_cell.angle_beta   90.00
_cell.angle_gamma   90.00
#
_symmetry.space_group_name_H-M   'P 1'
#
loop_
_entity.id
_entity.type
_entity.pdbx_description
1 polymer ?
#
loop_
_entity_poly.entity_id
_entity_poly.type
_entity_poly.pdbx_seq_one_letter_code
_entity_poly.pdbx_strand_id
1 'polypeptide(L)'
;MNTFFRPNQNRAASSAPSLFPALNTAAQWTAAAVTPRPSKRATLSAGQLLDIELGLFLLSQLLPTAPPDALPGLLTDTDSSFLERPTWTPKQLKLLNRGRVVLSHIQQRNVWTALLDAYTTIPDRLQAYDISTDRSRFCEKTVGFFRNRIITLKQIVS
;
A
#
# COMPACT_ATOMS: atom_id res chain seq x y z
N MET A 1 57.14 38.25 71.03
CA MET A 1 57.97 38.52 69.83
C MET A 1 57.01 38.61 68.65
N ASN A 2 56.38 39.76 68.47
CA ASN A 2 56.80 40.85 67.56
C ASN A 2 56.79 40.39 66.10
N THR A 3 55.70 40.71 65.39
CA THR A 3 55.62 41.70 64.29
C THR A 3 55.88 41.03 62.92
N PHE A 4 55.02 41.15 61.91
CA PHE A 4 54.84 42.39 61.17
C PHE A 4 53.78 42.30 60.03
N PHE A 5 53.20 43.46 59.74
CA PHE A 5 52.66 43.98 58.47
C PHE A 5 51.30 43.51 57.91
N ARG A 6 50.28 44.33 58.23
CA ARG A 6 49.20 44.80 57.34
C ARG A 6 49.75 45.81 56.30
N PRO A 7 49.14 45.99 55.11
CA PRO A 7 47.99 46.91 54.94
C PRO A 7 46.88 46.29 54.07
N ASN A 8 45.62 46.30 54.50
CA ASN A 8 44.61 47.35 54.37
C ASN A 8 44.41 47.91 52.95
N GLN A 9 43.32 47.49 52.29
CA GLN A 9 42.52 48.42 51.49
C GLN A 9 41.04 48.03 51.50
N ASN A 10 40.30 48.72 52.38
CA ASN A 10 38.91 49.14 52.24
C ASN A 10 38.20 48.81 50.91
N ARG A 11 37.01 48.17 50.96
CA ARG A 11 35.76 48.80 50.48
C ARG A 11 34.51 48.00 50.86
N ALA A 12 33.53 48.73 51.41
CA ALA A 12 32.07 48.59 51.38
C ALA A 12 31.47 47.20 51.06
N ALA A 13 30.72 46.57 51.96
CA ALA A 13 29.33 46.90 52.32
C ALA A 13 28.36 46.95 51.12
N SER A 14 27.34 46.09 51.23
CA SER A 14 26.00 46.13 50.62
C SER A 14 25.67 45.20 49.44
N SER A 15 24.55 44.49 49.68
CA SER A 15 23.51 44.00 48.76
C SER A 15 23.80 42.80 47.84
N ALA A 16 23.26 41.64 48.22
CA ALA A 16 22.55 40.73 47.28
C ALA A 16 21.22 41.40 46.85
N PRO A 17 20.44 40.95 45.82
CA PRO A 17 20.50 39.72 45.01
C PRO A 17 20.24 39.94 43.48
N SER A 18 20.38 38.91 42.64
CA SER A 18 19.63 38.64 41.36
C SER A 18 20.33 37.49 40.62
N LEU A 19 19.87 36.24 40.74
CA LEU A 19 18.90 35.58 39.85
C LEU A 19 18.96 36.07 38.38
N PHE A 20 19.75 35.33 37.59
CA PHE A 20 19.69 35.12 36.13
C PHE A 20 19.94 36.33 35.19
N PRO A 21 20.87 36.21 34.22
CA PRO A 21 20.88 37.10 33.06
C PRO A 21 19.79 36.68 32.07
N ALA A 22 19.02 37.67 31.60
CA ALA A 22 18.01 37.51 30.57
C ALA A 22 18.58 37.77 29.16
N LEU A 23 18.20 36.86 28.26
CA LEU A 23 17.87 37.04 26.83
C LEU A 23 18.92 37.66 25.89
N ASN A 24 19.44 36.84 24.96
CA ASN A 24 18.93 36.83 23.59
C ASN A 24 19.79 35.92 22.71
N THR A 25 19.25 34.77 22.33
CA THR A 25 19.67 34.10 21.09
C THR A 25 18.43 33.57 20.44
N ALA A 26 17.92 34.35 19.48
CA ALA A 26 16.89 33.91 18.57
C ALA A 26 17.46 32.73 17.77
N ALA A 27 17.26 31.51 18.26
CA ALA A 27 17.40 30.31 17.46
C ALA A 27 16.27 30.33 16.43
N GLN A 28 16.54 30.89 15.26
CA GLN A 28 15.67 30.76 14.08
C GLN A 28 15.62 29.29 13.67
N TRP A 29 14.63 28.57 14.18
CA TRP A 29 14.23 27.27 13.65
C TRP A 29 13.52 27.50 12.31
N THR A 30 14.27 27.64 11.22
CA THR A 30 13.68 27.69 9.86
C THR A 30 14.34 26.66 8.95
N ALA A 31 14.00 25.41 9.20
CA ALA A 31 13.89 24.43 8.14
C ALA A 31 12.60 23.68 8.41
N ALA A 32 11.51 24.11 7.77
CA ALA A 32 10.31 23.31 7.69
C ALA A 32 10.72 21.99 7.02
N ALA A 33 10.99 20.97 7.84
CA ALA A 33 11.09 19.61 7.37
C ALA A 33 9.72 19.29 6.76
N VAL A 34 9.62 19.44 5.44
CA VAL A 34 8.56 18.84 4.63
C VAL A 34 8.76 17.35 4.82
N THR A 35 8.22 16.83 5.91
CA THR A 35 7.94 15.43 6.05
C THR A 35 6.94 15.15 4.94
N PRO A 36 7.28 14.37 3.90
CA PRO A 36 6.27 13.93 2.97
C PRO A 36 5.23 13.21 3.81
N ARG A 37 4.03 13.80 3.87
CA ARG A 37 2.87 13.20 4.51
C ARG A 37 2.84 11.76 4.00
N PRO A 38 2.87 10.72 4.86
CA PRO A 38 2.80 9.35 4.37
C PRO A 38 1.53 9.28 3.53
N SER A 39 1.69 9.11 2.22
CA SER A 39 0.60 8.93 1.29
C SER A 39 -0.31 7.90 1.93
N LYS A 40 -1.56 8.27 2.22
CA LYS A 40 -2.54 7.39 2.87
C LYS A 40 -2.46 6.05 2.14
N ARG A 41 -1.81 5.05 2.74
CA ARG A 41 -1.66 3.74 2.11
C ARG A 41 -3.09 3.29 1.86
N ALA A 42 -3.41 2.97 0.61
CA ALA A 42 -4.73 2.47 0.30
C ALA A 42 -4.93 1.17 1.09
N THR A 43 -5.66 1.26 2.21
CA THR A 43 -5.96 0.10 3.05
C THR A 43 -7.07 -0.67 2.35
N LEU A 44 -6.70 -1.65 1.53
CA LEU A 44 -7.66 -2.64 1.05
C LEU A 44 -8.12 -3.49 2.22
N SER A 45 -9.42 -3.76 2.27
CA SER A 45 -9.95 -4.78 3.18
C SER A 45 -9.48 -6.18 2.74
N ALA A 46 -9.47 -7.14 3.66
CA ALA A 46 -9.12 -8.52 3.33
C ALA A 46 -10.06 -9.13 2.27
N GLY A 47 -11.33 -8.72 2.25
CA GLY A 47 -12.29 -9.10 1.22
C GLY A 47 -11.90 -8.54 -0.15
N GLN A 48 -11.65 -7.24 -0.25
CA GLN A 48 -11.22 -6.61 -1.50
C GLN A 48 -9.90 -7.20 -2.04
N LEU A 49 -8.95 -7.50 -1.15
CA LEU A 49 -7.71 -8.18 -1.52
C LEU A 49 -8.01 -9.56 -2.13
N LEU A 50 -8.91 -10.33 -1.53
CA LEU A 50 -9.33 -11.63 -2.03
C LEU A 50 -10.05 -11.51 -3.37
N ASP A 51 -10.94 -10.54 -3.52
CA ASP A 51 -11.69 -10.31 -4.77
C ASP A 51 -10.75 -9.97 -5.94
N ILE A 52 -9.71 -9.17 -5.68
CA ILE A 52 -8.67 -8.85 -6.67
C ILE A 52 -7.89 -10.10 -7.07
N GLU A 53 -7.40 -10.86 -6.08
CA GLU A 53 -6.66 -12.09 -6.36
C GLU A 53 -7.53 -13.15 -7.06
N LEU A 54 -8.82 -13.19 -6.75
CA LEU A 54 -9.79 -14.03 -7.43
C LEU A 54 -9.95 -13.62 -8.89
N GLY A 55 -10.08 -12.31 -9.16
CA GLY A 55 -10.15 -11.76 -10.50
C GLY A 55 -8.90 -12.10 -11.33
N LEU A 56 -7.71 -11.87 -10.79
CA LEU A 56 -6.44 -12.21 -11.44
C LEU A 56 -6.29 -13.73 -11.65
N PHE A 57 -6.75 -14.54 -10.69
CA PHE A 57 -6.80 -15.99 -10.86
C PHE A 57 -7.69 -16.39 -12.04
N LEU A 58 -8.91 -15.84 -12.15
CA LEU A 58 -9.81 -16.12 -13.27
C LEU A 58 -9.17 -15.74 -14.61
N LEU A 59 -8.53 -14.56 -14.69
CA LEU A 59 -7.79 -14.16 -15.88
C LEU A 59 -6.68 -15.16 -16.21
N SER A 60 -5.89 -15.60 -15.23
CA SER A 60 -4.82 -16.59 -15.49
C SER A 60 -5.33 -17.92 -16.04
N GLN A 61 -6.54 -18.35 -15.66
CA GLN A 61 -7.12 -19.63 -16.09
C GLN A 61 -7.86 -19.55 -17.43
N LEU A 62 -8.38 -18.36 -17.78
CA LEU A 62 -9.23 -18.14 -18.96
C LEU A 62 -8.48 -17.45 -20.11
N LEU A 63 -7.64 -16.47 -19.79
CA LEU A 63 -6.91 -15.62 -20.73
C LEU A 63 -5.50 -15.32 -20.17
N PRO A 64 -4.57 -16.29 -20.17
CA PRO A 64 -3.24 -16.13 -19.57
C PRO A 64 -2.37 -15.05 -20.23
N THR A 65 -2.69 -14.65 -21.46
CA THR A 65 -1.99 -13.61 -22.22
C THR A 65 -2.62 -12.22 -22.06
N ALA A 66 -3.78 -12.10 -21.39
CA ALA A 66 -4.48 -10.84 -21.24
C ALA A 66 -3.88 -9.97 -20.12
N PRO A 67 -3.95 -8.63 -20.24
CA PRO A 67 -3.55 -7.74 -19.16
C PRO A 67 -4.53 -7.81 -17.98
N PRO A 68 -4.10 -7.45 -16.76
CA PRO A 68 -4.95 -7.39 -15.57
C PRO A 68 -6.19 -6.48 -15.76
N ASP A 69 -6.11 -5.45 -16.60
CA ASP A 69 -7.22 -4.53 -16.89
C ASP A 69 -8.36 -5.15 -17.74
N ALA A 70 -8.17 -6.34 -18.30
CA ALA A 70 -9.16 -7.02 -19.14
C ALA A 70 -10.27 -7.74 -18.34
N LEU A 71 -10.16 -7.83 -17.02
CA LEU A 71 -11.14 -8.54 -16.18
C LEU A 71 -12.58 -8.01 -16.33
N PRO A 72 -12.86 -6.69 -16.27
CA PRO A 72 -14.22 -6.17 -16.37
C PRO A 72 -14.88 -6.56 -17.69
N GLY A 73 -14.13 -6.54 -18.80
CA GLY A 73 -14.59 -7.01 -20.11
C GLY A 73 -15.03 -8.46 -20.10
N LEU A 74 -14.24 -9.33 -19.46
CA LEU A 74 -14.51 -10.75 -19.30
C LEU A 74 -15.76 -11.02 -18.44
N LEU A 75 -15.97 -10.22 -17.39
CA LEU A 75 -17.11 -10.38 -16.47
C LEU A 75 -18.42 -9.84 -17.06
N THR A 76 -18.36 -8.75 -17.81
CA THR A 76 -19.55 -8.02 -18.32
C THR A 76 -19.98 -8.47 -19.73
N ASP A 77 -19.22 -9.38 -20.36
CA ASP A 77 -19.48 -9.89 -21.71
C ASP A 77 -19.47 -8.82 -22.81
N THR A 78 -18.95 -7.63 -22.49
CA THR A 78 -19.11 -6.42 -23.31
C THR A 78 -17.96 -6.22 -24.29
N ASP A 79 -16.77 -6.77 -23.99
CA ASP A 79 -15.61 -6.61 -24.86
C ASP A 79 -15.63 -7.67 -25.97
N SER A 80 -15.51 -7.17 -27.21
CA SER A 80 -15.46 -7.91 -28.47
C SER A 80 -14.33 -8.94 -28.57
N SER A 81 -13.47 -9.08 -27.57
CA SER A 81 -12.61 -10.25 -27.34
C SER A 81 -13.42 -11.55 -27.12
N PHE A 82 -14.71 -11.45 -26.80
CA PHE A 82 -15.64 -12.59 -26.83
C PHE A 82 -15.91 -13.12 -28.25
N LEU A 83 -15.53 -12.37 -29.30
CA LEU A 83 -15.65 -12.79 -30.70
C LEU A 83 -14.46 -13.64 -31.17
N GLU A 84 -13.28 -13.47 -30.57
CA GLU A 84 -12.16 -14.43 -30.69
C GLU A 84 -12.26 -15.51 -29.61
N ARG A 85 -13.45 -16.10 -29.41
CA ARG A 85 -13.68 -17.14 -28.39
C ARG A 85 -12.62 -18.23 -28.52
N PRO A 86 -11.69 -18.37 -27.55
CA PRO A 86 -11.01 -19.64 -27.38
C PRO A 86 -12.12 -20.65 -27.12
N THR A 87 -12.03 -21.86 -27.68
CA THR A 87 -13.02 -22.91 -27.44
C THR A 87 -12.94 -23.31 -25.96
N TRP A 88 -13.65 -22.57 -25.09
CA TRP A 88 -13.57 -22.76 -23.65
C TRP A 88 -14.15 -24.11 -23.29
N THR A 89 -13.42 -24.83 -22.45
CA THR A 89 -13.91 -26.09 -21.92
C THR A 89 -15.12 -25.84 -21.00
N PRO A 90 -16.03 -26.82 -20.84
CA PRO A 90 -17.16 -26.69 -19.91
C PRO A 90 -16.74 -26.31 -18.48
N LYS A 91 -15.54 -26.75 -18.06
CA LYS A 91 -14.94 -26.40 -16.77
C LYS A 91 -14.61 -24.91 -16.67
N GLN A 92 -14.02 -24.33 -17.72
CA GLN A 92 -13.71 -22.90 -17.79
C GLN A 92 -14.98 -22.04 -17.83
N LEU A 93 -16.03 -22.49 -18.53
CA LEU A 93 -17.31 -21.78 -18.55
C LEU A 93 -17.99 -21.79 -17.17
N LYS A 94 -17.96 -22.93 -16.46
CA LYS A 94 -18.43 -23.02 -15.07
C LYS A 94 -17.65 -22.08 -14.16
N LEU A 95 -16.33 -22.03 -14.34
CA LEU A 95 -15.44 -21.15 -13.59
C LEU A 95 -15.80 -19.67 -13.81
N LEU A 96 -15.98 -19.26 -15.07
CA LEU A 96 -16.36 -17.91 -15.45
C LEU A 96 -17.71 -17.50 -14.87
N ASN A 97 -18.74 -18.35 -15.03
CA ASN A 97 -20.09 -18.05 -14.52
C ASN A 97 -20.10 -17.86 -13.00
N ARG A 98 -19.34 -18.67 -12.27
CA ARG A 98 -19.18 -18.49 -10.81
C ARG A 98 -18.41 -17.22 -10.47
N GLY A 99 -17.33 -16.94 -11.20
CA GLY A 99 -16.59 -15.69 -11.10
C GLY A 99 -17.49 -14.46 -11.28
N ARG A 100 -18.38 -14.47 -12.28
CA ARG A 100 -19.35 -13.38 -12.54
C ARG A 100 -20.29 -13.13 -11.37
N VAL A 101 -20.73 -14.19 -10.68
CA VAL A 101 -21.60 -14.08 -9.50
C VAL A 101 -20.85 -13.48 -8.32
N VAL A 102 -19.68 -14.03 -7.99
CA VAL A 102 -18.86 -13.61 -6.84
C VAL A 102 -18.33 -12.17 -7.02
N LEU A 103 -17.85 -11.87 -8.22
CA LEU A 103 -17.21 -10.59 -8.58
C LEU A 103 -18.19 -9.61 -9.21
N SER A 104 -19.50 -9.81 -9.03
CA SER A 104 -20.54 -8.93 -9.58
C SER A 104 -20.36 -7.46 -9.20
N HIS A 105 -19.81 -7.20 -8.01
CA HIS A 105 -19.56 -5.85 -7.49
C HIS A 105 -18.33 -5.14 -8.10
N ILE A 106 -17.42 -5.86 -8.78
CA ILE A 106 -16.23 -5.29 -9.44
C ILE A 106 -16.30 -5.30 -10.96
N GLN A 107 -17.48 -5.53 -11.54
CA GLN A 107 -17.71 -5.49 -12.99
C GLN A 107 -17.44 -4.11 -13.60
N GLN A 108 -17.53 -3.04 -12.79
CA GLN A 108 -17.23 -1.69 -13.26
C GLN A 108 -15.72 -1.50 -13.42
N ARG A 109 -15.30 -1.11 -14.63
CA ARG A 109 -13.89 -0.85 -14.95
C ARG A 109 -13.22 0.13 -14.00
N ASN A 110 -13.89 1.22 -13.64
CA ASN A 110 -13.35 2.23 -12.73
C ASN A 110 -13.07 1.66 -11.33
N VAL A 111 -13.95 0.78 -10.83
CA VAL A 111 -13.79 0.12 -9.53
C VAL A 111 -12.61 -0.84 -9.60
N TRP A 112 -12.53 -1.64 -10.66
CA TRP A 112 -11.43 -2.57 -10.87
C TRP A 112 -10.07 -1.87 -10.95
N THR A 113 -9.96 -0.80 -11.76
CA THR A 113 -8.71 -0.05 -11.89
C THR A 113 -8.30 0.60 -10.56
N ALA A 114 -9.24 1.19 -9.81
CA ALA A 114 -8.93 1.75 -8.48
C ALA A 114 -8.48 0.67 -7.47
N LEU A 115 -9.05 -0.54 -7.55
CA LEU A 115 -8.64 -1.67 -6.73
C LEU A 115 -7.25 -2.19 -7.12
N LEU A 116 -6.93 -2.25 -8.42
CA LEU A 116 -5.60 -2.59 -8.91
C LEU A 116 -4.55 -1.54 -8.50
N ASP A 117 -4.87 -0.25 -8.62
CA ASP A 117 -4.03 0.84 -8.11
C ASP A 117 -3.70 0.59 -6.63
N ALA A 118 -4.73 0.39 -5.82
CA ALA A 118 -4.57 0.11 -4.40
C ALA A 118 -3.73 -1.16 -4.14
N TYR A 119 -3.95 -2.23 -4.91
CA TYR A 119 -3.20 -3.49 -4.80
C TYR A 119 -1.70 -3.28 -4.99
N THR A 120 -1.29 -2.52 -6.02
CA THR A 120 0.12 -2.24 -6.28
C THR A 120 0.81 -1.41 -5.18
N THR A 121 0.04 -0.69 -4.35
CA THR A 121 0.57 0.08 -3.22
C THR A 121 0.74 -0.72 -1.92
N ILE A 122 0.20 -1.94 -1.86
CA ILE A 122 0.28 -2.80 -0.67
C ILE A 122 1.68 -3.44 -0.58
N PRO A 123 2.19 -3.71 0.64
CA PRO A 123 3.44 -4.45 0.81
C PRO A 123 3.46 -5.76 0.01
N ASP A 124 4.53 -5.97 -0.76
CA ASP A 124 4.75 -7.11 -1.64
C ASP A 124 4.52 -8.49 -0.95
N ARG A 125 4.80 -8.55 0.36
CA ARG A 125 4.56 -9.71 1.22
C ARG A 125 3.09 -10.08 1.45
N LEU A 126 2.13 -9.26 1.04
CA LEU A 126 0.69 -9.50 1.15
C LEU A 126 0.02 -9.79 -0.20
N GLN A 127 0.76 -9.62 -1.30
CA GLN A 127 0.27 -9.84 -2.66
C GLN A 127 0.50 -11.30 -3.08
N ALA A 128 -0.55 -11.95 -3.60
CA ALA A 128 -0.44 -13.27 -4.24
C ALA A 128 0.02 -13.20 -5.71
N TYR A 129 -0.19 -12.06 -6.37
CA TYR A 129 0.23 -11.82 -7.75
C TYR A 129 1.19 -10.63 -7.79
N ASP A 130 2.20 -10.73 -8.64
CA ASP A 130 3.05 -9.61 -9.01
C ASP A 130 2.47 -8.97 -10.28
N ILE A 131 2.39 -7.63 -10.31
CA ILE A 131 1.83 -6.86 -11.41
C ILE A 131 2.92 -5.91 -11.93
N SER A 132 3.19 -5.98 -13.24
CA SER A 132 4.16 -5.09 -13.87
C SER A 132 3.73 -3.63 -13.74
N THR A 133 4.69 -2.71 -13.64
CA THR A 133 4.44 -1.26 -13.44
C THR A 133 3.61 -0.64 -14.57
N ASP A 134 3.74 -1.18 -15.79
CA ASP A 134 3.00 -0.79 -16.98
C ASP A 134 1.62 -1.48 -17.12
N ARG A 135 1.26 -2.35 -16.17
CA ARG A 135 0.04 -3.18 -16.17
C ARG A 135 -0.15 -4.03 -17.42
N SER A 136 0.93 -4.32 -18.16
CA SER A 136 0.83 -5.18 -19.33
C SER A 136 0.75 -6.65 -18.95
N ARG A 137 1.29 -7.02 -17.79
CA ARG A 137 1.46 -8.41 -17.35
C ARG A 137 1.26 -8.56 -15.85
N PHE A 138 0.89 -9.76 -15.45
CA PHE A 138 0.84 -10.19 -14.07
C PHE A 138 1.31 -11.65 -13.96
N CYS A 139 1.88 -12.05 -12.82
CA CYS A 139 2.29 -13.44 -12.57
C CYS A 139 1.99 -13.89 -11.14
N GLU A 140 1.72 -15.18 -10.97
CA GLU A 140 1.47 -15.78 -9.66
C GLU A 140 2.77 -15.88 -8.86
N LYS A 141 2.77 -15.40 -7.61
CA LYS A 141 3.95 -15.48 -6.73
C LYS A 141 4.03 -16.86 -6.07
N THR A 142 5.18 -17.51 -6.20
CA THR A 142 5.39 -18.90 -5.75
C THR A 142 5.61 -19.05 -4.23
N VAL A 143 5.65 -17.97 -3.44
CA VAL A 143 6.03 -18.04 -2.01
C VAL A 143 4.92 -18.55 -1.09
N GLY A 144 5.32 -19.40 -0.13
CA GLY A 144 4.50 -20.43 0.53
C GLY A 144 3.32 -20.01 1.41
N PHE A 145 3.06 -18.71 1.62
CA PHE A 145 1.85 -18.27 2.34
C PHE A 145 0.60 -18.18 1.44
N PHE A 146 0.79 -18.01 0.13
CA PHE A 146 -0.31 -17.74 -0.82
C PHE A 146 -0.86 -19.00 -1.49
N ARG A 147 -0.14 -20.13 -1.45
CA ARG A 147 -0.63 -21.42 -1.96
C ARG A 147 -1.96 -21.82 -1.32
N ASN A 148 -2.12 -21.61 -0.01
CA ASN A 148 -3.38 -21.91 0.68
C ASN A 148 -4.52 -21.01 0.20
N ARG A 149 -4.25 -19.73 -0.09
CA ARG A 149 -5.26 -18.78 -0.60
C ARG A 149 -5.69 -19.14 -2.02
N ILE A 150 -4.78 -19.54 -2.90
CA ILE A 150 -5.11 -19.98 -4.27
C ILE A 150 -5.91 -21.29 -4.25
N ILE A 151 -5.66 -22.18 -3.29
CA ILE A 151 -6.51 -23.35 -3.07
C ILE A 151 -7.92 -22.92 -2.65
N THR A 152 -8.06 -21.95 -1.74
CA THR A 152 -9.36 -21.37 -1.37
C THR A 152 -10.06 -20.72 -2.56
N LEU A 153 -9.34 -19.95 -3.39
CA LEU A 153 -9.89 -19.38 -4.62
C LEU A 153 -10.40 -20.46 -5.57
N LYS A 154 -9.63 -21.54 -5.76
CA LYS A 154 -10.07 -22.70 -6.53
C LYS A 154 -11.33 -23.32 -5.93
N GLN A 155 -11.40 -23.50 -4.62
CA GLN A 155 -12.59 -24.06 -3.95
C GLN A 155 -13.84 -23.19 -4.12
N ILE A 156 -13.70 -21.86 -4.02
CA ILE A 156 -14.82 -20.92 -4.21
C ILE A 156 -15.43 -21.06 -5.61
N VAL A 157 -14.60 -21.32 -6.62
CA VAL A 157 -15.03 -21.36 -8.03
C VAL A 157 -15.20 -22.78 -8.59
N SER A 158 -14.89 -23.86 -7.84
CA SER A 158 -14.96 -25.26 -8.32
C SER A 158 -16.33 -25.92 -8.22
#